data_AF-A0A2T4GJP8-F1
#
_entry.id   AF-A0A2T4GJP8-F1
#
_cell.length_a   1.000
_cell.length_b   1.000
_cell.length_c   1.000
_cell.angle_alpha   90.00
_cell.angle_beta   90.00
_cell.angle_gamma   90.00
#
_symmetry.space_group_name_H-M   'P 1'
#
loop_
_entity.id
_entity.type
_entity.pdbx_description
1 polymer ?
#
loop_
_entity_poly.entity_id
_entity_poly.type
_entity_poly.pdbx_seq_one_letter_code
_entity_poly.pdbx_strand_id
1 'polypeptide(L)'
;MNMEPSDIFRIVNLAVGVIVILGGIVSIFSFSLQPIILGAYMIVFGLVTGLLVPNPPQVSRHASFMFSFIGRGVFYIFLGSLMVSDSVLSKIAGSIVGITGIAYVALEFVPSIEPPANMREAEDAGWGAEQV
;
A
#
# COMPACT_ATOMS: atom_id res chain seq x y z
N MET A 1 -8.90 -25.38 -1.11
CA MET A 1 -9.49 -24.09 -0.69
C MET A 1 -9.07 -23.09 -1.75
N ASN A 2 -9.92 -22.86 -2.76
CA ASN A 2 -9.61 -21.92 -3.83
C ASN A 2 -9.76 -20.52 -3.24
N MET A 3 -8.64 -19.83 -3.02
CA MET A 3 -8.66 -18.42 -2.62
C MET A 3 -9.15 -17.61 -3.82
N GLU A 4 -10.17 -16.78 -3.62
CA GLU A 4 -10.55 -15.82 -4.67
C GLU A 4 -9.43 -14.79 -4.86
N PRO A 5 -9.22 -14.26 -6.08
CA PRO A 5 -8.20 -13.25 -6.34
C PRO A 5 -8.29 -12.05 -5.39
N SER A 6 -9.51 -11.67 -5.00
CA SER A 6 -9.81 -10.61 -4.04
C SER A 6 -9.16 -10.84 -2.66
N ASP A 7 -9.16 -12.07 -2.16
CA ASP A 7 -8.55 -12.43 -0.87
C ASP A 7 -7.02 -12.36 -0.94
N ILE A 8 -6.44 -12.74 -2.08
CA ILE A 8 -4.99 -12.64 -2.31
C ILE A 8 -4.55 -11.17 -2.23
N PHE A 9 -5.25 -10.26 -2.92
CA PHE A 9 -4.92 -8.83 -2.87
C PHE A 9 -5.07 -8.23 -1.47
N ARG A 10 -6.06 -8.68 -0.69
CA ARG A 10 -6.25 -8.26 0.70
C ARG A 10 -5.08 -8.71 1.58
N ILE A 11 -4.67 -9.97 1.45
CA ILE A 11 -3.54 -10.53 2.20
C ILE A 11 -2.24 -9.81 1.84
N VAL A 12 -2.01 -9.54 0.54
CA VAL A 12 -0.81 -8.82 0.09
C VAL A 12 -0.79 -7.40 0.65
N ASN A 13 -1.89 -6.65 0.56
CA ASN A 13 -1.96 -5.30 1.11
C ASN A 13 -1.70 -5.30 2.63
N LEU A 14 -2.28 -6.25 3.36
CA LEU A 14 -2.07 -6.39 4.80
C LEU A 14 -0.62 -6.73 5.12
N ALA A 15 -0.01 -7.65 4.38
CA ALA A 15 1.39 -8.03 4.54
C ALA A 15 2.32 -6.83 4.28
N VAL A 16 2.09 -6.07 3.20
CA VAL A 16 2.83 -4.85 2.90
C VAL A 16 2.66 -3.83 4.02
N GLY A 17 1.43 -3.60 4.50
CA GLY A 17 1.16 -2.70 5.62
C GLY A 17 1.94 -3.06 6.88
N VAL A 18 1.96 -4.35 7.25
CA VAL A 18 2.73 -4.85 8.41
C VAL A 18 4.23 -4.65 8.22
N ILE A 19 4.77 -5.01 7.04
CA ILE A 19 6.20 -4.84 6.75
C ILE A 19 6.62 -3.38 6.86
N VAL A 20 5.81 -2.46 6.32
CA VAL A 20 6.07 -1.02 6.34
C VAL A 20 6.00 -0.47 7.78
N ILE A 21 5.03 -0.91 8.59
CA ILE A 21 4.94 -0.50 10.01
C ILE A 21 6.17 -0.99 10.78
N LEU A 22 6.55 -2.26 10.62
CA LEU A 22 7.73 -2.82 11.29
C LEU A 22 9.02 -2.10 10.87
N GLY A 23 9.16 -1.81 9.57
CA GLY A 23 10.26 -1.01 9.04
C GLY A 23 10.32 0.39 9.64
N GLY A 24 9.16 1.04 9.78
CA GLY A 24 9.03 2.34 10.43
C GLY A 24 9.46 2.32 11.89
N ILE A 25 9.02 1.31 12.65
CA ILE A 25 9.41 1.11 14.05
C ILE A 25 10.93 0.97 14.17
N VAL A 26 11.56 0.13 13.34
CA VAL A 26 13.02 -0.05 13.33
C VAL A 26 13.75 1.26 13.01
N SER A 27 13.23 2.05 12.07
CA SER A 27 13.82 3.35 11.69
C SER A 27 13.84 4.35 12.86
N ILE A 28 12.82 4.34 13.73
CA ILE A 28 12.75 5.24 14.90
C ILE A 28 13.86 4.94 15.92
N PHE A 29 14.27 3.68 16.05
CA PHE A 29 15.36 3.28 16.96
C PHE A 29 16.76 3.72 16.49
N SER A 30 16.88 4.38 15.33
CA SER A 30 18.16 4.95 14.88
C SER A 30 18.54 6.26 15.59
N PHE A 31 17.70 6.76 16.52
CA PHE A 31 17.93 7.93 17.39
C PHE A 31 18.45 9.20 16.68
N SER A 32 18.10 9.36 15.41
CA SER A 32 18.40 10.54 14.59
C SER A 32 17.09 11.10 14.03
N LEU A 33 17.00 12.42 13.90
CA LEU A 33 15.76 13.10 13.51
C LEU A 33 15.22 12.62 12.15
N GLN A 34 16.10 12.40 11.17
CA GLN A 34 15.67 11.98 9.83
C GLN A 34 15.05 10.57 9.83
N PRO A 35 15.69 9.52 10.36
CA PRO A 35 15.07 8.20 10.51
C PRO A 35 13.80 8.18 11.38
N ILE A 36 13.71 9.03 12.40
CA ILE A 36 12.52 9.15 13.24
C ILE A 36 11.34 9.69 12.43
N ILE A 37 11.55 10.78 11.67
CA ILE A 37 10.53 11.38 10.82
C ILE A 37 10.08 10.39 9.74
N LEU A 38 11.03 9.75 9.06
CA LEU A 38 10.72 8.71 8.06
C LEU A 38 9.95 7.55 8.68
N GLY A 39 10.36 7.07 9.86
CA GLY A 39 9.70 5.99 10.57
C GLY A 39 8.25 6.34 10.97
N ALA A 40 8.01 7.58 11.41
CA ALA A 40 6.66 8.06 11.69
C ALA A 40 5.78 8.06 10.43
N TYR A 41 6.29 8.54 9.29
CA TYR A 41 5.57 8.47 8.01
C TYR A 41 5.28 7.03 7.59
N MET A 42 6.25 6.11 7.75
CA MET A 42 6.06 4.70 7.43
C MET A 42 4.94 4.07 8.26
N ILE A 43 4.88 4.34 9.56
CA ILE A 43 3.81 3.81 10.43
C ILE A 43 2.44 4.31 9.95
N VAL A 44 2.31 5.61 9.67
CA VAL A 44 1.05 6.19 9.18
C VAL A 44 0.66 5.58 7.83
N PHE A 45 1.58 5.52 6.88
CA PHE A 45 1.31 4.96 5.55
C PHE A 45 1.04 3.45 5.58
N GLY A 46 1.71 2.70 6.46
CA GLY A 46 1.46 1.28 6.66
C GLY A 46 0.09 1.02 7.29
N LEU A 47 -0.34 1.86 8.25
CA LEU A 47 -1.70 1.82 8.81
C LEU A 47 -2.75 2.13 7.74
N VAL A 48 -2.56 3.19 6.94
CA VAL A 48 -3.45 3.50 5.81
C VAL A 48 -3.52 2.29 4.87
N THR A 49 -2.39 1.70 4.51
CA THR A 49 -2.31 0.53 3.62
C THR A 49 -3.08 -0.68 4.17
N GLY A 50 -2.95 -0.97 5.46
CA GLY A 50 -3.71 -2.05 6.13
C GLY A 50 -5.21 -1.74 6.28
N LEU A 51 -5.58 -0.46 6.45
CA LEU A 51 -6.96 0.01 6.59
C LEU A 51 -7.72 0.07 5.26
N LEU A 52 -7.11 -0.25 4.12
CA LEU A 52 -7.85 -0.42 2.86
C LEU A 52 -8.81 -1.61 2.85
N VAL A 53 -8.73 -2.50 3.84
CA VAL A 53 -9.62 -3.67 3.97
C VAL A 53 -11.03 -3.26 4.44
N PRO A 54 -11.21 -2.43 5.48
CA PRO A 54 -12.52 -1.91 5.88
C PRO A 54 -13.06 -0.75 5.01
N ASN A 55 -12.33 -0.29 4.00
CA ASN A 55 -12.70 0.80 3.09
C ASN A 55 -13.31 2.07 3.77
N PRO A 56 -12.56 2.76 4.65
CA PRO A 56 -13.08 3.93 5.35
C PRO A 56 -13.30 5.12 4.38
N PRO A 57 -14.42 5.86 4.52
CA PRO A 57 -14.78 6.94 3.59
C PRO A 57 -13.73 8.06 3.51
N GLN A 58 -12.92 8.25 4.56
CA GLN A 58 -11.84 9.23 4.59
C GLN A 58 -10.71 8.90 3.62
N VAL A 59 -10.35 7.61 3.49
CA VAL A 59 -9.28 7.16 2.57
C VAL A 59 -9.79 7.22 1.14
N SER A 60 -11.06 6.84 0.90
CA SER A 60 -11.71 7.02 -0.41
C SER A 60 -11.75 8.47 -0.86
N ARG A 61 -11.91 9.42 0.06
CA ARG A 61 -11.99 10.86 -0.25
C ARG A 61 -10.63 11.53 -0.49
N HIS A 62 -9.60 11.17 0.28
CA HIS A 62 -8.32 11.89 0.24
C HIS A 62 -7.20 11.11 -0.46
N ALA A 63 -7.34 9.80 -0.59
CA ALA A 63 -6.35 8.90 -1.18
C ALA A 63 -7.00 7.98 -2.21
N SER A 64 -7.88 8.53 -3.06
CA SER A 64 -8.59 7.77 -4.09
C SER A 64 -7.65 7.02 -5.05
N PHE A 65 -6.42 7.51 -5.24
CA PHE A 65 -5.39 6.83 -6.02
C PHE A 65 -5.02 5.43 -5.46
N MET A 66 -5.19 5.21 -4.16
CA MET A 66 -4.96 3.89 -3.54
C MET A 66 -6.03 2.87 -3.92
N PHE A 67 -7.08 3.24 -4.66
CA PHE A 67 -8.09 2.32 -5.19
C PHE A 67 -7.88 1.98 -6.67
N SER A 68 -6.67 2.21 -7.19
CA SER A 68 -6.26 1.77 -8.53
C SER A 68 -4.97 0.94 -8.44
N PHE A 69 -4.77 -0.01 -9.36
CA PHE A 69 -3.55 -0.83 -9.41
C PHE A 69 -2.31 0.04 -9.62
N ILE A 70 -2.34 1.01 -10.55
CA ILE A 70 -1.21 1.89 -10.81
C ILE A 70 -0.88 2.77 -9.60
N GLY A 71 -1.91 3.33 -8.95
CA GLY A 71 -1.73 4.20 -7.78
C GLY A 71 -1.16 3.44 -6.58
N ARG A 72 -1.64 2.22 -6.30
CA ARG A 72 -1.03 1.34 -5.29
C ARG A 72 0.39 0.96 -5.65
N GLY A 73 0.63 0.62 -6.92
CA GLY A 73 1.93 0.19 -7.40
C GLY A 73 3.01 1.25 -7.23
N VAL A 74 2.73 2.47 -7.68
CA VAL A 74 3.64 3.63 -7.51
C VAL A 74 3.87 3.93 -6.03
N PHE A 75 2.81 3.87 -5.20
CA PHE A 75 2.93 4.11 -3.77
C PHE A 75 3.80 3.07 -3.06
N TYR A 76 3.69 1.79 -3.42
CA TYR A 76 4.53 0.73 -2.85
C TYR A 76 5.98 0.83 -3.33
N ILE A 77 6.23 1.22 -4.58
CA ILE A 77 7.59 1.53 -5.06
C ILE A 77 8.19 2.67 -4.23
N PHE A 78 7.42 3.73 -3.99
CA PHE A 78 7.84 4.84 -3.16
C PHE A 78 8.15 4.41 -1.73
N LEU A 79 7.24 3.69 -1.05
CA LEU A 79 7.47 3.18 0.30
C LEU A 79 8.67 2.24 0.39
N GLY A 80 8.81 1.33 -0.59
CA GLY A 80 9.95 0.43 -0.69
C GLY A 80 11.26 1.20 -0.80
N SER A 81 11.31 2.25 -1.61
CA SER A 81 12.50 3.10 -1.78
C SER A 81 12.87 3.88 -0.50
N LEU A 82 11.87 4.32 0.28
CA LEU A 82 12.09 4.98 1.57
C LEU A 82 12.62 4.04 2.65
N MET A 83 12.27 2.75 2.57
CA MET A 83 12.73 1.72 3.53
C MET A 83 14.18 1.29 3.29
N VAL A 84 14.74 1.49 2.11
CA VAL A 84 16.10 1.02 1.82
C VAL A 84 17.10 1.87 2.61
N SER A 85 17.62 1.29 3.69
CA SER A 85 18.71 1.85 4.52
C SER A 85 19.92 0.93 4.50
N ASP A 86 20.96 1.25 5.28
CA ASP A 86 22.20 0.45 5.33
C ASP A 86 22.01 -0.97 5.88
N SER A 87 20.99 -1.17 6.73
CA SER A 87 20.71 -2.45 7.36
C SER A 87 20.20 -3.49 6.36
N VAL A 88 20.76 -4.71 6.39
CA VAL A 88 20.40 -5.81 5.47
C VAL A 88 18.90 -6.14 5.53
N LEU A 89 18.30 -6.16 6.73
CA LEU A 89 16.86 -6.38 6.92
C LEU A 89 16.02 -5.29 6.24
N SER A 90 16.46 -4.04 6.33
CA SER A 90 15.78 -2.89 5.70
C SER A 90 15.86 -2.98 4.17
N LYS A 91 17.00 -3.40 3.63
CA LYS A 91 17.17 -3.63 2.18
C LYS A 91 16.22 -4.72 1.68
N ILE A 92 16.18 -5.87 2.35
CA ILE A 92 15.30 -6.99 1.96
C ILE A 92 13.83 -6.56 2.06
N ALA A 93 13.41 -5.98 3.19
CA ALA A 93 12.03 -5.55 3.39
C ALA A 93 11.61 -4.47 2.38
N GLY A 94 12.45 -3.44 2.17
CA GLY A 94 12.21 -2.38 1.20
C GLY A 94 12.15 -2.89 -0.23
N SER A 95 13.04 -3.83 -0.60
CA SER A 95 13.00 -4.47 -1.92
C SER A 95 11.73 -5.31 -2.13
N ILE A 96 11.26 -6.06 -1.13
CA ILE A 96 10.00 -6.82 -1.23
C ILE A 96 8.82 -5.88 -1.49
N VAL A 97 8.71 -4.80 -0.71
CA VAL A 97 7.63 -3.80 -0.88
C VAL A 97 7.74 -3.12 -2.25
N GLY A 98 8.94 -2.74 -2.68
CA GLY A 98 9.17 -2.12 -3.99
C GLY A 98 8.85 -3.04 -5.16
N ILE A 99 9.29 -4.30 -5.12
CA ILE A 99 8.98 -5.32 -6.15
C ILE A 99 7.48 -5.60 -6.19
N THR A 100 6.83 -5.66 -5.02
CA THR A 100 5.37 -5.79 -4.95
C THR A 100 4.71 -4.62 -5.67
N GLY A 101 5.18 -3.39 -5.47
CA GLY A 101 4.70 -2.22 -6.21
C GLY A 101 4.85 -2.34 -7.73
N ILE A 102 6.00 -2.82 -8.21
CA ILE A 102 6.21 -3.09 -9.65
C ILE A 102 5.20 -4.12 -10.16
N ALA A 103 4.93 -5.18 -9.39
CA ALA A 103 3.92 -6.18 -9.74
C ALA A 103 2.52 -5.56 -9.84
N TYR A 104 2.12 -4.69 -8.91
CA TYR A 104 0.85 -3.96 -8.99
C TYR A 104 0.77 -3.07 -10.25
N VAL A 105 1.86 -2.37 -10.62
CA VAL A 105 1.89 -1.59 -11.88
C VAL A 105 1.75 -2.51 -13.09
N ALA A 106 2.43 -3.67 -13.09
CA ALA A 106 2.34 -4.62 -14.20
C ALA A 106 0.94 -5.22 -14.37
N LEU A 107 0.23 -5.45 -13.26
CA LEU A 107 -1.13 -5.99 -13.27
C LEU A 107 -2.14 -5.08 -13.97
N GLU A 108 -1.93 -3.76 -13.97
CA GLU A 108 -2.76 -2.80 -14.73
C GLU A 108 -2.82 -3.16 -16.22
N PHE A 109 -1.74 -3.72 -16.78
CA PHE A 109 -1.65 -4.08 -18.19
C PHE A 109 -2.18 -5.50 -18.49
N VAL A 110 -2.73 -6.19 -17.50
CA VAL A 110 -3.27 -7.56 -17.65
C VAL A 110 -4.81 -7.50 -17.64
N PRO A 111 -5.46 -7.44 -18.82
CA PRO A 111 -6.92 -7.27 -18.91
C PRO A 111 -7.73 -8.47 -18.39
N SER A 112 -7.07 -9.59 -18.07
CA SER A 112 -7.71 -10.79 -17.54
C SER A 112 -7.93 -10.74 -16.01
N ILE A 113 -7.34 -9.78 -15.30
CA ILE A 113 -7.44 -9.69 -13.85
C ILE A 113 -8.49 -8.64 -13.50
N GLU A 114 -9.63 -9.10 -12.97
CA GLU A 114 -10.63 -8.19 -12.44
C GLU A 114 -10.09 -7.45 -11.21
N PRO A 115 -10.31 -6.13 -11.11
CA PRO A 115 -9.96 -5.37 -9.92
C PRO A 115 -10.65 -5.95 -8.69
N PRO A 116 -9.98 -6.00 -7.53
CA PRO A 116 -10.60 -6.46 -6.30
C PRO A 116 -11.80 -5.58 -5.92
N ALA A 117 -12.76 -6.16 -5.20
CA ALA A 117 -14.03 -5.50 -4.84
C ALA A 117 -13.85 -4.09 -4.24
N ASN A 118 -12.81 -3.88 -3.42
CA ASN A 118 -12.55 -2.55 -2.85
C ASN A 118 -12.18 -1.48 -3.87
N MET A 119 -11.59 -1.84 -5.02
CA MET A 119 -11.37 -0.92 -6.14
C MET A 119 -12.65 -0.69 -6.94
N ARG A 120 -13.43 -1.75 -7.18
CA ARG A 120 -14.69 -1.69 -7.92
C ARG A 120 -15.74 -0.83 -7.21
N GLU A 121 -15.88 -1.03 -5.90
CA GLU A 121 -16.79 -0.23 -5.06
C GLU A 121 -16.37 1.26 -5.02
N ALA A 122 -15.06 1.54 -5.08
CA ALA A 122 -14.56 2.91 -5.15
C ALA A 122 -14.79 3.55 -6.54
N GLU A 123 -14.74 2.75 -7.61
CA GLU A 123 -15.09 3.17 -8.97
C GLU A 123 -16.59 3.44 -9.09
N ASP A 124 -17.45 2.55 -8.57
CA ASP A 124 -18.91 2.73 -8.54
C ASP A 124 -19.34 3.92 -7.66
N ALA A 125 -18.58 4.22 -6.59
CA ALA A 125 -18.83 5.36 -5.71
C ALA A 125 -18.27 6.69 -6.26
N GLY A 126 -17.26 6.63 -7.14
CA GLY A 126 -16.68 7.79 -7.79
C GLY A 126 -17.54 8.23 -8.97
N TRP A 127 -18.14 9.44 -8.89
CA TRP A 127 -19.02 10.10 -9.87
C TRP A 127 -20.55 10.04 -9.63
N GLY A 128 -21.02 9.48 -8.50
CA GLY A 128 -22.45 9.47 -8.15
C GLY A 128 -22.89 10.45 -7.05
N ALA A 129 -21.95 11.10 -6.35
CA ALA A 129 -22.25 11.82 -5.10
C ALA A 129 -22.16 13.35 -5.19
N GLU A 130 -22.03 13.91 -6.40
CA GLU A 130 -21.97 15.37 -6.62
C GLU A 130 -23.05 15.88 -7.60
N GLN A 131 -24.22 15.23 -7.60
CA GLN A 131 -25.45 15.86 -8.09
C GLN A 131 -26.33 16.31 -6.92
N VAL A 132 -25.88 17.34 -6.21
CA VAL A 132 -26.76 18.31 -5.52
C VAL A 132 -26.20 19.72 -5.69
#